data_AF-A0A836GAV7-F1
#
_entry.id   AF-A0A836GAV7-F1
#
_cell.length_a   1.000
_cell.length_b   1.000
_cell.length_c   1.000
_cell.angle_alpha   90.00
_cell.angle_beta   90.00
_cell.angle_gamma   90.00
#
_symmetry.space_group_name_H-M   'P 1'
#
loop_
_entity.id
_entity.type
_entity.pdbx_description
1 polymer ?
#
loop_
_entity_poly.entity_id
_entity_poly.type
_entity_poly.pdbx_seq_one_letter_code
_entity_poly.pdbx_strand_id
1 'polypeptide(L)'
;MLSSQSSTAALWSACVVIVFTCAFSAALFFVTVRQLCEHVNAIQHSAVAATLILVAYVLSNVLCVSYNGLGTALQTFAKEHEQDLPQPLFYMIAAIRPLVARVGLTDTMWMACLLFSAYGVTKVWRHMIDITRLLKVSRRRLLLPEMRELRRQEEVAKGKVQKRR
;
A
#
# COMPACT_ATOMS: atom_id res chain seq x y z
N MET A 1 -35.61 -8.24 17.93
CA MET A 1 -34.19 -8.57 17.71
C MET A 1 -33.73 -8.37 16.24
N LEU A 2 -34.36 -7.50 15.45
CA LEU A 2 -34.00 -7.27 14.02
C LEU A 2 -33.28 -5.94 13.76
N SER A 3 -33.01 -5.10 14.78
CA SER A 3 -32.43 -3.76 14.60
C SER A 3 -30.89 -3.68 14.67
N SER A 4 -30.19 -4.73 15.13
CA SER A 4 -28.72 -4.73 15.23
C SER A 4 -28.00 -5.15 13.94
N GLN A 5 -28.64 -5.97 13.10
CA GLN A 5 -28.08 -6.39 11.81
C GLN A 5 -28.17 -5.29 10.75
N SER A 6 -29.22 -4.47 10.77
CA SER A 6 -29.36 -3.36 9.80
C SER A 6 -28.35 -2.23 10.06
N SER A 7 -28.02 -1.98 11.33
CA SER A 7 -27.09 -0.93 11.74
C SER A 7 -25.62 -1.28 11.46
N THR A 8 -25.25 -2.55 11.61
CA THR A 8 -23.91 -3.04 11.21
C THR A 8 -23.74 -3.04 9.69
N ALA A 9 -24.72 -3.52 8.93
CA ALA A 9 -24.69 -3.47 7.47
C ALA A 9 -24.62 -2.04 6.92
N ALA A 10 -25.32 -1.09 7.55
CA ALA A 10 -25.26 0.33 7.19
C ALA A 10 -23.88 0.95 7.46
N LEU A 11 -23.23 0.58 8.57
CA LEU A 11 -21.87 1.04 8.91
C LEU A 11 -20.80 0.49 7.94
N TRP A 12 -20.89 -0.80 7.58
CA TRP A 12 -20.01 -1.41 6.59
C TRP A 12 -20.20 -0.79 5.21
N SER A 13 -21.46 -0.56 4.81
CA SER A 13 -21.82 0.14 3.58
C SER A 13 -21.22 1.56 3.55
N ALA A 14 -21.40 2.34 4.61
CA ALA A 14 -20.85 3.69 4.69
C ALA A 14 -19.31 3.69 4.64
N CYS A 15 -18.65 2.77 5.33
CA CYS A 15 -17.19 2.62 5.27
C CYS A 15 -16.71 2.26 3.86
N VAL A 16 -17.37 1.33 3.18
CA VAL A 16 -17.02 0.93 1.81
C VAL A 16 -17.21 2.11 0.86
N VAL A 17 -18.32 2.85 0.96
CA VAL A 17 -18.58 4.02 0.11
C VAL A 17 -17.53 5.10 0.33
N ILE A 18 -17.16 5.39 1.58
CA ILE A 18 -16.13 6.39 1.91
C ILE A 18 -14.76 5.96 1.39
N VAL A 19 -14.37 4.70 1.59
CA VAL A 19 -13.09 4.16 1.08
C VAL A 19 -13.07 4.23 -0.44
N PHE A 20 -14.18 3.88 -1.11
CA PHE A 20 -14.26 3.88 -2.56
C PHE A 20 -14.25 5.29 -3.13
N THR A 21 -14.96 6.24 -2.52
CA THR A 21 -14.91 7.67 -2.93
C THR A 21 -13.53 8.26 -2.69
N CYS A 22 -12.89 7.97 -1.55
CA CYS A 22 -11.52 8.45 -1.28
C CYS A 22 -10.51 7.86 -2.28
N ALA A 23 -10.60 6.56 -2.57
CA ALA A 23 -9.75 5.90 -3.55
C ALA A 23 -9.97 6.45 -4.96
N PHE A 24 -11.23 6.68 -5.34
CA PHE A 24 -11.61 7.22 -6.64
C PHE A 24 -11.18 8.68 -6.82
N SER A 25 -11.41 9.53 -5.81
CA SER A 25 -10.95 10.92 -5.80
C SER A 25 -9.42 11.00 -5.84
N ALA A 26 -8.72 10.14 -5.10
CA ALA A 26 -7.27 10.06 -5.17
C ALA A 26 -6.79 9.62 -6.57
N ALA A 27 -7.41 8.58 -7.15
CA ALA A 27 -7.06 8.09 -8.48
C ALA A 27 -7.31 9.15 -9.57
N LEU A 28 -8.48 9.80 -9.57
CA LEU A 28 -8.80 10.88 -10.50
C LEU A 28 -7.82 12.05 -10.36
N PHE A 29 -7.48 12.43 -9.14
CA PHE A 29 -6.53 13.50 -8.89
C PHE A 29 -5.11 13.13 -9.37
N PHE A 30 -4.67 11.89 -9.17
CA PHE A 30 -3.38 11.41 -9.69
C PHE A 30 -3.35 11.40 -11.22
N VAL A 31 -4.46 11.05 -11.87
CA VAL A 31 -4.58 11.04 -13.34
C VAL A 31 -4.58 12.47 -13.88
N THR A 32 -5.33 13.40 -13.28
CA THR A 32 -5.38 14.80 -13.71
C THR A 32 -4.05 15.51 -13.49
N VAL A 33 -3.39 15.31 -12.34
CA VAL A 33 -2.04 15.86 -12.09
C VAL A 33 -1.02 15.32 -13.08
N ARG A 34 -1.08 14.01 -13.39
CA ARG A 34 -0.19 13.40 -14.37
C ARG A 34 -0.40 13.96 -15.78
N GLN A 35 -1.64 14.24 -16.16
CA GLN A 35 -1.99 14.85 -17.46
C GLN A 35 -1.62 16.34 -17.52
N LEU A 36 -1.75 17.09 -16.42
CA LEU A 36 -1.49 18.54 -16.42
C LEU A 36 0.00 18.90 -16.26
N CYS A 37 0.80 18.04 -15.62
CA CYS A 37 2.14 18.41 -15.14
C CYS A 37 3.29 17.67 -15.83
N GLU A 38 3.11 17.21 -17.08
CA GLU A 38 4.13 16.43 -17.82
C GLU A 38 5.49 17.15 -17.99
N HIS A 39 5.56 18.46 -17.73
CA HIS A 39 6.74 19.25 -18.10
C HIS A 39 7.62 19.84 -16.98
N VAL A 40 7.27 19.78 -15.68
CA VAL A 40 8.11 20.39 -14.62
C VAL A 40 8.15 19.53 -13.34
N ASN A 41 9.28 18.87 -13.09
CA ASN A 41 9.50 17.99 -11.93
C ASN A 41 9.14 18.62 -10.57
N ALA A 42 9.36 19.93 -10.39
CA ALA A 42 9.03 20.63 -9.15
C ALA A 42 7.51 20.70 -8.87
N ILE A 43 6.69 20.90 -9.91
CA ILE A 43 5.23 20.96 -9.80
C ILE A 43 4.66 19.56 -9.52
N GLN A 44 5.29 18.51 -10.05
CA GLN A 44 4.92 17.14 -9.76
C GLN A 44 5.14 16.78 -8.28
N HIS A 45 6.27 17.20 -7.69
CA HIS A 45 6.56 16.94 -6.28
C HIS A 45 5.66 17.75 -5.33
N SER A 46 5.35 19.00 -5.66
CA SER A 46 4.42 19.81 -4.86
C SER A 46 2.98 19.29 -4.92
N ALA A 47 2.52 18.84 -6.09
CA ALA A 47 1.19 18.23 -6.24
C ALA A 47 1.08 16.91 -5.46
N VAL A 48 2.13 16.08 -5.48
CA VAL A 48 2.18 14.85 -4.66
C VAL A 48 2.23 15.20 -3.16
N ALA A 49 2.96 16.25 -2.77
CA ALA A 49 2.98 16.69 -1.38
C ALA A 49 1.58 17.09 -0.89
N ALA A 50 0.86 17.90 -1.68
CA ALA A 50 -0.49 18.34 -1.35
C ALA A 50 -1.48 17.17 -1.22
N THR A 51 -1.39 16.16 -2.08
CA THR A 51 -2.26 14.97 -1.98
C THR A 51 -1.95 14.12 -0.78
N LEU A 52 -0.67 13.92 -0.46
CA LEU A 52 -0.28 13.12 0.70
C LEU A 52 -0.76 13.76 2.00
N ILE A 53 -0.79 15.09 2.10
CA ILE A 53 -1.36 15.80 3.25
C ILE A 53 -2.88 15.54 3.37
N LEU A 54 -3.61 15.64 2.26
CA LEU A 54 -5.06 15.38 2.25
C LEU A 54 -5.36 13.92 2.62
N VAL A 55 -4.61 12.99 2.04
CA VAL A 55 -4.72 11.55 2.31
C VAL A 55 -4.37 11.26 3.77
N ALA A 56 -3.33 11.89 4.32
CA ALA A 56 -2.94 11.73 5.73
C ALA A 56 -4.07 12.15 6.68
N TYR A 57 -4.74 13.27 6.38
CA TYR A 57 -5.87 13.75 7.19
C TYR A 57 -7.04 12.77 7.15
N VAL A 58 -7.45 12.34 5.95
CA VAL A 58 -8.54 11.37 5.78
C VAL A 58 -8.21 10.05 6.48
N LEU A 59 -7.00 9.53 6.27
CA LEU A 59 -6.57 8.26 6.86
C LEU A 59 -6.54 8.33 8.39
N SER A 60 -6.07 9.44 8.95
CA SER A 60 -6.06 9.64 10.40
C SER A 60 -7.48 9.66 10.97
N ASN A 61 -8.44 10.31 10.28
CA ASN A 61 -9.85 10.30 10.67
C ASN A 61 -10.45 8.90 10.57
N VAL A 62 -10.19 8.17 9.48
CA VAL A 62 -10.66 6.78 9.31
C VAL A 62 -10.12 5.90 10.43
N LEU A 63 -8.82 5.95 10.71
CA LEU A 63 -8.20 5.17 11.78
C LEU A 63 -8.78 5.51 13.15
N CYS A 64 -9.01 6.79 13.44
CA CYS A 64 -9.61 7.22 14.71
C CYS A 64 -11.05 6.70 14.86
N VAL A 65 -11.88 6.85 13.81
CA VAL A 65 -13.25 6.35 13.81
C VAL A 65 -13.29 4.83 13.92
N SER A 66 -12.45 4.12 13.17
CA SER A 66 -12.37 2.66 13.21
C SER A 66 -11.88 2.16 14.57
N TYR A 67 -10.87 2.79 15.18
CA TYR A 67 -10.40 2.44 16.51
C TYR A 67 -11.49 2.63 17.55
N ASN A 68 -12.18 3.77 17.53
CA ASN A 68 -13.25 4.07 18.46
C ASN A 68 -14.43 3.10 18.29
N GLY A 69 -14.82 2.79 17.05
CA GLY A 69 -15.85 1.80 16.76
C GLY A 69 -15.48 0.39 17.20
N LEU A 70 -14.22 -0.01 17.02
CA LEU A 70 -13.72 -1.31 17.48
C LEU A 70 -13.67 -1.36 19.03
N GLY A 71 -13.20 -0.30 19.67
CA GLY A 71 -13.14 -0.21 21.13
C GLY A 71 -14.51 -0.30 21.78
N THR A 72 -15.53 0.39 21.23
CA THR A 72 -16.90 0.30 21.75
C THR A 72 -17.53 -1.08 21.51
N ALA A 73 -17.27 -1.70 20.36
CA ALA A 73 -17.73 -3.06 20.07
C ALA A 73 -17.11 -4.08 21.05
N LEU A 74 -15.79 -3.99 21.28
CA LEU A 74 -15.09 -4.85 22.22
C LEU A 74 -15.58 -4.66 23.66
N GLN A 75 -15.78 -3.42 24.09
CA GLN A 75 -16.35 -3.15 25.43
C GLN A 75 -17.77 -3.69 25.60
N THR A 76 -18.60 -3.58 24.55
CA THR A 76 -19.96 -4.16 24.58
C THR A 76 -19.89 -5.68 24.67
N PHE A 77 -19.04 -6.31 23.86
CA PHE A 77 -18.83 -7.76 23.89
C PHE A 77 -18.33 -8.25 25.26
N ALA A 78 -17.37 -7.56 25.87
CA ALA A 78 -16.85 -7.93 27.18
C ALA A 78 -17.92 -7.83 28.29
N LYS A 79 -18.85 -6.87 28.20
CA LYS A 79 -19.97 -6.75 29.15
C LYS A 79 -21.00 -7.85 28.96
N GLU A 80 -21.29 -8.25 27.72
CA GLU A 80 -22.24 -9.33 27.42
C GLU A 80 -21.72 -10.71 27.87
N HIS A 81 -20.38 -10.90 27.87
CA HIS A 81 -19.73 -12.17 28.18
C HIS A 81 -18.86 -12.12 29.45
N GLU A 82 -19.23 -11.29 30.43
CA GLU A 82 -18.43 -11.04 31.64
C GLU A 82 -18.10 -12.32 32.43
N GLN A 83 -18.99 -13.31 32.43
CA GLN A 83 -18.82 -14.58 33.17
C GLN A 83 -18.03 -15.64 32.40
N ASP A 84 -17.99 -15.55 31.06
CA ASP A 84 -17.35 -16.53 30.19
C ASP A 84 -15.91 -16.12 29.81
N LEU A 85 -15.55 -14.85 30.01
CA LEU A 85 -14.23 -14.34 29.65
C LEU A 85 -13.19 -14.56 30.75
N PRO A 86 -11.99 -15.04 30.41
CA PRO A 86 -10.86 -15.00 31.33
C PRO A 86 -10.61 -13.58 31.83
N GLN A 87 -10.48 -13.40 33.16
CA GLN A 87 -10.17 -12.11 33.80
C GLN A 87 -9.08 -11.27 33.10
N PRO A 88 -7.93 -11.81 32.64
CA PRO A 88 -6.91 -10.98 31.98
C PRO A 88 -7.41 -10.34 30.68
N LEU A 89 -8.28 -11.02 29.92
CA LEU A 89 -8.85 -10.48 28.68
C LEU A 89 -9.88 -9.40 28.97
N PHE A 90 -10.70 -9.58 30.00
CA PHE A 90 -11.66 -8.57 30.43
C PHE A 90 -10.95 -7.28 30.85
N TYR A 91 -9.88 -7.37 31.65
CA TYR A 91 -9.10 -6.20 32.04
C TYR A 91 -8.41 -5.52 30.85
N MET A 92 -7.89 -6.28 29.88
CA MET A 92 -7.32 -5.70 28.66
C MET A 92 -8.36 -4.93 27.85
N ILE A 93 -9.56 -5.50 27.67
CA ILE A 93 -10.63 -4.85 26.92
C ILE A 93 -11.15 -3.61 27.67
N ALA A 94 -11.30 -3.69 28.99
CA ALA A 94 -11.69 -2.56 29.83
C ALA A 94 -10.63 -1.44 29.84
N ALA A 95 -9.36 -1.77 29.65
CA ALA A 95 -8.27 -0.79 29.52
C ALA A 95 -8.27 -0.04 28.18
N ILE A 96 -8.99 -0.53 27.15
CA ILE A 96 -9.16 0.19 25.88
C ILE A 96 -9.93 1.48 26.17
N ARG A 97 -9.24 2.62 26.12
CA ARG A 97 -9.87 3.93 26.22
C ARG A 97 -10.18 4.44 24.81
N PRO A 98 -11.42 4.87 24.51
CA PRO A 98 -11.71 5.53 23.25
C PRO A 98 -10.83 6.77 23.11
N LEU A 99 -10.32 7.02 21.91
CA LEU A 99 -9.69 8.30 21.57
C LEU A 99 -10.80 9.34 21.47
N VAL A 100 -11.10 9.98 22.60
CA VAL A 100 -12.08 11.08 22.70
C VAL A 100 -11.56 12.33 21.96
N ALA A 101 -10.25 12.41 21.71
CA ALA A 101 -9.63 13.52 21.01
C ALA A 101 -9.93 13.48 19.51
N ARG A 102 -10.41 14.60 18.97
CA ARG A 102 -10.42 14.84 17.52
C ARG A 102 -8.99 14.70 16.99
N VAL A 103 -8.84 14.10 15.80
CA VAL A 103 -7.55 13.98 15.11
C VAL A 103 -6.86 15.33 15.10
N GLY A 104 -5.72 15.40 15.77
CA GLY A 104 -4.95 16.63 15.89
C GLY A 104 -4.19 16.95 14.61
N LEU A 105 -3.74 18.20 14.51
CA LEU A 105 -2.78 18.60 13.48
C LEU A 105 -1.51 17.72 13.56
N THR A 106 -1.03 17.45 14.77
CA THR A 106 0.16 16.64 15.05
C THR A 106 0.03 15.21 14.52
N ASP A 107 -1.12 14.55 14.75
CA ASP A 107 -1.37 13.19 14.26
C ASP A 107 -1.36 13.14 12.73
N THR A 108 -1.98 14.15 12.12
CA THR A 108 -2.02 14.31 10.66
C THR A 108 -0.61 14.55 10.10
N MET A 109 0.22 15.34 10.78
CA MET A 109 1.60 15.60 10.38
C MET A 109 2.46 14.33 10.46
N TRP A 110 2.34 13.55 11.54
CA TRP A 110 3.03 12.26 11.66
C TRP A 110 2.61 11.30 10.55
N MET A 111 1.31 11.20 10.28
CA MET A 111 0.79 10.37 9.21
C MET A 111 1.32 10.82 7.84
N ALA A 112 1.38 12.13 7.59
CA ALA A 112 1.97 12.68 6.38
C ALA A 112 3.46 12.34 6.27
N CYS A 113 4.25 12.48 7.33
CA CYS A 113 5.67 12.11 7.35
C CYS A 113 5.90 10.62 7.03
N LEU A 114 5.06 9.74 7.57
CA LEU A 114 5.10 8.30 7.27
C LEU A 114 4.77 8.03 5.80
N LEU A 115 3.73 8.67 5.28
CA LEU A 115 3.32 8.56 3.88
C LEU A 115 4.40 9.09 2.91
N PHE A 116 5.06 10.20 3.25
CA PHE A 116 6.20 10.72 2.50
C PHE A 116 7.38 9.76 2.49
N SER A 117 7.70 9.18 3.65
CA SER A 117 8.77 8.19 3.76
C SER A 117 8.46 6.95 2.90
N ALA A 118 7.22 6.45 2.97
CA ALA A 118 6.76 5.35 2.14
C ALA A 118 6.82 5.68 0.64
N TYR A 119 6.45 6.90 0.25
CA TYR A 119 6.57 7.38 -1.13
C TYR A 119 8.04 7.37 -1.60
N GLY A 120 8.96 7.88 -0.78
CA GLY A 120 10.40 7.86 -1.04
C GLY A 120 10.95 6.45 -1.21
N VAL A 121 10.62 5.54 -0.29
CA VAL A 121 11.00 4.12 -0.37
C VAL A 121 10.47 3.48 -1.65
N THR A 122 9.21 3.75 -2.02
CA THR A 122 8.60 3.20 -3.24
C THR A 122 9.28 3.71 -4.51
N LYS A 123 9.76 4.95 -4.52
CA LYS A 123 10.54 5.52 -5.63
C LYS A 123 11.91 4.85 -5.74
N VAL A 124 12.63 4.71 -4.63
CA VAL A 124 13.93 4.02 -4.59
C VAL A 124 13.78 2.56 -5.02
N TRP A 125 12.77 1.87 -4.50
CA TRP A 125 12.49 0.48 -4.85
C TRP A 125 12.23 0.29 -6.35
N ARG A 126 11.44 1.19 -6.96
CA ARG A 126 11.23 1.18 -8.42
C ARG A 126 12.53 1.39 -9.19
N HIS A 127 13.35 2.34 -8.77
CA HIS A 127 14.66 2.54 -9.38
C HIS A 127 15.57 1.32 -9.26
N MET A 128 15.57 0.63 -8.12
CA MET A 128 16.30 -0.62 -7.95
C MET A 128 15.80 -1.71 -8.90
N ILE A 129 14.47 -1.86 -9.05
CA ILE A 129 13.89 -2.80 -10.01
C ILE A 129 14.36 -2.47 -11.43
N ASP A 130 14.34 -1.20 -11.83
CA ASP A 130 14.76 -0.81 -13.18
C ASP A 130 16.25 -1.06 -13.40
N ILE A 131 17.11 -0.74 -12.43
CA ILE A 131 18.54 -1.06 -12.49
C ILE A 131 18.75 -2.57 -12.61
N THR A 132 18.07 -3.39 -11.79
CA THR A 132 18.20 -4.85 -11.88
C THR A 132 17.70 -5.42 -13.21
N ARG A 133 16.64 -4.83 -13.80
CA ARG A 133 16.16 -5.19 -15.15
C ARG A 133 17.20 -4.82 -16.21
N LEU A 134 17.77 -3.62 -16.13
CA LEU A 134 18.83 -3.17 -17.05
C LEU A 134 20.07 -4.04 -16.94
N LEU A 135 20.48 -4.41 -15.73
CA LEU A 135 21.59 -5.34 -15.50
C LEU A 135 21.31 -6.74 -16.06
N LYS A 136 20.08 -7.25 -15.91
CA LYS A 136 19.67 -8.52 -16.54
C LYS A 136 19.72 -8.44 -18.07
N VAL A 137 19.26 -7.34 -18.66
CA VAL A 137 19.33 -7.12 -20.11
C VAL A 137 20.78 -7.01 -20.57
N SER A 138 21.62 -6.25 -19.86
CA SER A 138 23.06 -6.13 -20.15
C SER A 138 23.75 -7.50 -20.09
N ARG A 139 23.51 -8.28 -19.03
CA ARG A 139 24.04 -9.64 -18.89
C ARG A 139 23.61 -10.56 -20.03
N ARG A 140 22.33 -10.51 -20.44
CA ARG A 140 21.85 -11.27 -21.61
C ARG A 140 22.56 -10.85 -22.90
N ARG A 141 22.79 -9.55 -23.11
CA ARG A 141 23.50 -9.04 -24.29
C ARG A 141 24.95 -9.50 -24.33
N LEU A 142 25.61 -9.62 -23.18
CA LEU A 142 26.99 -10.12 -23.09
C LEU A 142 27.11 -11.63 -23.32
N LEU A 143 26.13 -12.43 -22.85
CA LEU A 143 26.14 -13.89 -23.00
C LEU A 143 25.65 -14.38 -24.38
N LEU A 144 24.90 -13.54 -25.11
CA LEU A 144 24.35 -13.88 -26.43
C LEU A 144 25.43 -14.17 -27.50
N PRO A 145 26.52 -13.38 -27.62
CA PRO A 145 27.65 -13.67 -28.50
C PRO A 145 28.34 -14.99 -28.16
N GLU A 146 28.66 -15.20 -26.88
CA GLU A 146 29.35 -16.40 -26.39
C GLU A 146 28.55 -17.68 -26.67
N MET A 147 27.23 -17.64 -26.45
CA MET A 147 26.32 -18.75 -26.77
C MET A 147 26.16 -19.00 -28.28
N ARG A 148 26.35 -17.98 -29.13
CA ARG A 148 26.36 -18.16 -30.59
C ARG A 148 27.68 -18.77 -31.07
N GLU A 149 28.79 -18.39 -30.46
CA GLU A 149 30.11 -18.95 -30.76
C GLU A 149 30.19 -20.43 -30.36
N LEU A 150 29.68 -20.79 -29.18
CA LEU A 150 29.54 -22.17 -28.75
C LEU A 150 28.69 -23.00 -29.72
N ARG A 151 27.55 -22.47 -30.18
CA ARG A 151 26.71 -23.15 -31.18
C ARG A 151 27.43 -23.37 -32.52
N ARG A 152 28.17 -22.37 -33.00
CA ARG A 152 28.99 -22.51 -34.22
C ARG A 152 30.08 -23.57 -34.04
N GLN A 153 30.72 -23.62 -32.88
CA GLN A 153 31.73 -24.64 -32.58
C GLN A 153 31.13 -26.05 -32.56
N GLU A 154 29.94 -26.23 -31.96
CA GLU A 154 29.22 -27.50 -31.99
C GLU A 154 28.83 -27.95 -33.41
N GLU A 155 28.34 -27.02 -34.26
CA GLU A 155 27.99 -27.32 -35.65
C GLU A 155 29.22 -27.76 -36.46
N VAL A 156 30.35 -27.08 -36.28
CA VAL A 156 31.62 -27.46 -36.93
C VAL A 156 32.12 -28.82 -36.43
N ALA A 157 32.01 -29.11 -35.13
CA ALA A 157 32.39 -30.40 -34.56
C ALA A 157 31.52 -31.54 -35.10
N LYS A 158 30.19 -31.34 -35.17
CA LYS A 158 29.24 -32.33 -35.72
C LYS A 158 29.48 -32.59 -37.21
N GLY A 159 29.73 -31.53 -38.00
CA GLY A 159 30.03 -31.66 -39.43
C GLY A 159 31.33 -32.45 -39.70
N LYS A 160 32.35 -32.31 -38.84
CA LYS A 160 33.61 -33.08 -38.95
C LYS A 160 33.43 -34.56 -38.62
N VAL A 161 32.56 -34.91 -37.68
CA VAL A 161 32.25 -36.31 -37.33
C VAL A 161 31.49 -37.01 -38.47
N GLN A 162 30.57 -36.31 -39.12
CA GLN A 162 29.81 -36.86 -40.24
C GLN A 162 30.65 -37.06 -41.52
N LYS A 163 31.74 -36.31 -41.69
CA LYS A 163 32.68 -36.44 -42.82
C LYS A 163 33.73 -37.54 -42.64
N ARG A 164 33.84 -38.12 -41.45
CA ARG A 164 34.78 -39.21 -41.09
C ARG A 164 34.11 -40.60 -41.05
N ARG A 165 32.79 -40.68 -41.23
CA ARG A 165 32.05 -41.92 -41.50
C ARG A 165 31.84 -42.05 -43.00
#